data_AF-A0A3N6PMR8-F1
#
_entry.id   AF-A0A3N6PMR8-F1
#
_cell.length_a   1.000
_cell.length_b   1.000
_cell.length_c   1.000
_cell.angle_alpha   90.00
_cell.angle_beta   90.00
_cell.angle_gamma   90.00
#
_symmetry.space_group_name_H-M   'P 1'
#
loop_
_entity.id
_entity.type
_entity.pdbx_description
1 polymer ?
#
loop_
_entity_poly.entity_id
_entity_poly.type
_entity_poly.pdbx_seq_one_letter_code
_entity_poly.pdbx_strand_id
1 'polypeptide(L)'
;MGKRDGGDRGDRDVDGVRGDRTDARGYGDGWPKLRERTLRRDGYACTRCGCDDRTLQAHHVIPRSAGGPDALENLLTLCRPCHGVIHQSNGSFDDVRDDAPLFPKPDAPDPVARMREPDDQLCSRCGTERVDPANLVAWTDVPRRETRRNRNHLTVCTPCAGLLLEEHRGCTMEALESNRRLGRSELGRHKSDAPVRPSAFAPSQVAIRREPRTRRERLIDDTALRFLCNHRGVRWAILIAVAFALFSAGMASL
;
A
#
# COMPACT_ATOMS: atom_id res chain seq x y z
N MET A 1 74.89 -4.68 -44.19
CA MET A 1 74.34 -5.67 -43.23
C MET A 1 73.13 -5.03 -42.58
N GLY A 2 71.87 -5.33 -42.97
CA GLY A 2 71.14 -6.59 -42.72
C GLY A 2 70.59 -6.54 -41.29
N LYS A 3 69.31 -6.66 -40.95
CA LYS A 3 68.11 -7.22 -41.59
C LYS A 3 66.87 -6.65 -40.83
N ARG A 4 65.72 -6.57 -41.50
CA ARG A 4 64.39 -6.60 -40.85
C ARG A 4 64.21 -7.99 -40.20
N ASP A 5 63.36 -8.13 -39.19
CA ASP A 5 62.35 -9.19 -39.12
C ASP A 5 61.40 -8.92 -37.94
N GLY A 6 60.11 -9.16 -38.18
CA GLY A 6 59.04 -9.11 -37.17
C GLY A 6 58.70 -10.49 -36.61
N GLY A 7 57.76 -10.51 -35.67
CA GLY A 7 57.14 -11.68 -35.03
C GLY A 7 56.66 -11.29 -33.63
N ASP A 8 55.39 -10.94 -33.42
CA ASP A 8 54.20 -11.79 -33.35
C ASP A 8 54.09 -12.63 -32.06
N ARG A 9 52.92 -12.46 -31.42
CA ARG A 9 52.21 -13.32 -30.47
C ARG A 9 52.69 -13.46 -29.02
N GLY A 10 51.78 -13.07 -28.12
CA GLY A 10 51.78 -13.50 -26.73
C GLY A 10 50.73 -12.81 -25.86
N ASP A 11 49.48 -12.72 -26.34
CA ASP A 11 48.32 -12.56 -25.44
C ASP A 11 48.38 -13.66 -24.38
N ARG A 12 48.55 -13.25 -23.13
CA ARG A 12 48.19 -14.06 -21.97
C ARG A 12 47.24 -13.22 -21.15
N ASP A 13 45.95 -13.42 -21.46
CA ASP A 13 44.84 -13.15 -20.56
C ASP A 13 45.15 -13.79 -19.21
N VAL A 14 45.62 -12.98 -18.28
CA VAL A 14 45.55 -13.31 -16.86
C VAL A 14 44.22 -12.74 -16.41
N ASP A 15 43.25 -13.62 -16.21
CA ASP A 15 41.96 -13.38 -15.58
C ASP A 15 42.15 -12.77 -14.18
N GLY A 16 42.47 -11.48 -14.16
CA GLY A 16 42.43 -10.65 -12.97
C GLY A 16 40.97 -10.35 -12.70
N VAL A 17 40.37 -11.07 -11.75
CA VAL A 17 39.12 -10.69 -11.10
C VAL A 17 39.33 -9.28 -10.54
N ARG A 18 38.99 -8.27 -11.34
CA ARG A 18 38.89 -6.88 -10.89
C ARG A 18 37.78 -6.88 -9.86
N GLY A 19 38.14 -6.75 -8.59
CA GLY A 19 37.18 -6.58 -7.52
C GLY A 19 36.19 -5.49 -7.91
N ASP A 20 34.91 -5.85 -7.94
CA ASP A 20 33.81 -4.96 -8.29
C ASP A 20 33.89 -3.73 -7.38
N ARG A 21 34.25 -2.57 -7.95
CA ARG A 21 34.38 -1.35 -7.16
C ARG A 21 32.96 -0.86 -6.87
N THR A 22 32.53 -1.04 -5.63
CA THR A 22 31.23 -0.54 -5.21
C THR A 22 31.26 0.98 -5.01
N ASP A 23 30.26 1.70 -5.52
CA ASP A 23 30.06 3.12 -5.23
C ASP A 23 29.74 3.36 -3.74
N ALA A 24 29.61 4.62 -3.32
CA ALA A 24 29.29 4.98 -1.93
C ALA A 24 27.92 4.42 -1.43
N ARG A 25 27.07 3.93 -2.33
CA ARG A 25 25.79 3.27 -2.03
C ARG A 25 25.90 1.75 -2.09
N GLY A 26 27.10 1.22 -2.32
CA GLY A 26 27.40 -0.19 -2.39
C GLY A 26 27.11 -0.83 -3.76
N TYR A 27 26.90 -0.06 -4.83
CA TYR A 27 26.59 -0.60 -6.16
C TYR A 27 27.84 -0.85 -6.99
N GLY A 28 27.93 -2.03 -7.61
CA GLY A 28 29.00 -2.36 -8.54
C GLY A 28 28.97 -1.58 -9.86
N ASP A 29 30.03 -1.72 -10.66
CA ASP A 29 30.24 -0.98 -11.92
C ASP A 29 29.12 -1.24 -12.96
N GLY A 30 28.40 -2.36 -12.85
CA GLY A 30 27.28 -2.73 -13.73
C GLY A 30 25.96 -2.00 -13.45
N TRP A 31 25.81 -1.36 -12.29
CA TRP A 31 24.54 -0.79 -11.84
C TRP A 31 23.97 0.29 -12.76
N PRO A 32 24.74 1.26 -13.30
CA PRO A 32 24.19 2.27 -14.20
C PRO A 32 23.51 1.66 -15.44
N LYS A 33 24.11 0.62 -16.02
CA LYS A 33 23.54 -0.10 -17.17
C LYS A 33 22.29 -0.88 -16.77
N LEU A 34 22.29 -1.53 -15.61
CA LEU A 34 21.14 -2.27 -15.11
C LEU A 34 19.95 -1.35 -14.80
N ARG A 35 20.21 -0.20 -14.16
CA ARG A 35 19.21 0.85 -13.93
C ARG A 35 18.60 1.31 -15.25
N GLU A 36 19.42 1.65 -16.23
CA GLU A 36 18.95 2.11 -17.54
C GLU A 36 18.08 1.05 -18.25
N ARG A 37 18.47 -0.23 -18.20
CA ARG A 37 17.66 -1.33 -18.73
C ARG A 37 16.31 -1.47 -18.01
N THR A 38 16.29 -1.27 -16.70
CA THR A 38 15.05 -1.31 -15.89
C THR A 38 14.09 -0.21 -16.32
N LEU A 39 14.58 1.03 -16.38
CA LEU A 39 13.79 2.20 -16.80
C LEU A 39 13.23 2.01 -18.20
N ARG A 40 14.06 1.53 -19.14
CA ARG A 40 13.63 1.26 -20.51
C ARG A 40 12.57 0.18 -20.61
N ARG A 41 12.70 -0.94 -19.88
CA ARG A 41 11.71 -2.03 -19.84
C ARG A 41 10.35 -1.50 -19.36
N ASP A 42 10.37 -0.60 -18.38
CA ASP A 42 9.16 -0.03 -17.78
C ASP A 42 8.65 1.21 -18.53
N GLY A 43 9.18 1.48 -19.72
CA GLY A 43 8.73 2.59 -20.57
C GLY A 43 9.07 3.99 -20.04
N TYR A 44 10.10 4.11 -19.19
CA TYR A 44 10.44 5.33 -18.46
C TYR A 44 9.24 5.91 -17.69
N ALA A 45 8.43 5.02 -17.10
CA ALA A 45 7.30 5.40 -16.27
C ALA A 45 7.33 4.65 -14.94
N CYS A 46 6.79 5.28 -13.90
CA CYS A 46 6.63 4.65 -12.60
C CYS A 46 5.67 3.46 -12.70
N THR A 47 6.11 2.26 -12.32
CA THR A 47 5.29 1.05 -12.36
C THR A 47 4.17 1.05 -11.32
N ARG A 48 4.27 1.88 -10.27
CA ARG A 48 3.20 2.08 -9.28
C ARG A 48 2.11 3.04 -9.73
N CYS A 49 2.45 4.22 -10.26
CA CYS A 49 1.44 5.27 -10.53
C CYS A 49 1.36 5.73 -11.99
N GLY A 50 2.29 5.30 -12.84
CA GLY A 50 2.30 5.64 -14.26
C GLY A 50 2.98 6.97 -14.64
N CYS A 51 3.38 7.83 -13.68
CA CYS A 51 4.03 9.10 -14.04
C CYS A 51 5.40 8.89 -14.71
N ASP A 52 5.70 9.74 -15.69
CA ASP A 52 6.91 9.77 -16.52
C ASP A 52 7.66 11.12 -16.43
N ASP A 53 7.07 12.10 -15.75
CA ASP A 53 7.54 13.48 -15.61
C ASP A 53 8.31 13.75 -14.29
N ARG A 54 8.67 12.69 -13.55
CA ARG A 54 9.34 12.78 -12.24
C ARG A 54 10.69 12.07 -12.25
N THR A 55 11.52 12.34 -11.24
CA THR A 55 12.76 11.58 -11.01
C THR A 55 12.47 10.10 -10.78
N LEU A 56 12.93 9.26 -11.71
CA LEU A 56 12.77 7.81 -11.68
C LEU A 56 13.98 7.08 -11.09
N GLN A 57 13.71 6.01 -10.35
CA GLN A 57 14.68 5.18 -9.64
C GLN A 57 14.40 3.71 -9.91
N ALA A 58 15.44 2.88 -10.00
CA ALA A 58 15.30 1.44 -10.00
C ALA A 58 15.21 0.96 -8.54
N HIS A 59 14.09 0.34 -8.20
CA HIS A 59 13.75 -0.16 -6.87
C HIS A 59 13.88 -1.69 -6.85
N HIS A 60 14.59 -2.23 -5.87
CA HIS A 60 14.66 -3.67 -5.64
C HIS A 60 13.40 -4.20 -4.96
N VAL A 61 12.74 -5.17 -5.59
CA VAL A 61 11.57 -5.88 -5.04
C VAL A 61 11.96 -6.62 -3.75
N ILE A 62 13.02 -7.41 -3.81
CA ILE A 62 13.70 -7.96 -2.64
C ILE A 62 14.86 -7.01 -2.31
N PRO A 63 14.84 -6.31 -1.17
CA PRO A 63 15.91 -5.39 -0.82
C PRO A 63 17.28 -6.08 -0.76
N ARG A 64 18.34 -5.36 -1.13
CA ARG A 64 19.72 -5.86 -1.01
C ARG A 64 20.09 -6.26 0.41
N SER A 65 19.59 -5.54 1.41
CA SER A 65 19.76 -5.86 2.83
C SER A 65 19.14 -7.20 3.25
N ALA A 66 18.20 -7.72 2.45
CA ALA A 66 17.59 -9.04 2.59
C ALA A 66 18.16 -10.07 1.60
N GLY A 67 19.31 -9.77 0.96
CA GLY A 67 19.97 -10.66 0.00
C GLY A 67 19.40 -10.59 -1.42
N GLY A 68 18.58 -9.59 -1.75
CA GLY A 68 18.04 -9.43 -3.10
C GLY A 68 19.13 -9.14 -4.15
N PRO A 69 19.08 -9.80 -5.32
CA PRO A 69 20.12 -9.66 -6.35
C PRO A 69 19.99 -8.34 -7.14
N ASP A 70 21.11 -7.88 -7.68
CA ASP A 70 21.15 -6.85 -8.74
C ASP A 70 20.81 -7.50 -10.10
N ALA A 71 19.56 -7.92 -10.26
CA ALA A 71 19.02 -8.56 -11.45
C ALA A 71 17.82 -7.78 -12.00
N LEU A 72 17.64 -7.77 -13.31
CA LEU A 72 16.58 -6.98 -13.97
C LEU A 72 15.19 -7.38 -13.47
N GLU A 73 14.99 -8.66 -13.20
CA GLU A 73 13.75 -9.27 -12.71
C GLU A 73 13.43 -8.87 -11.26
N ASN A 74 14.44 -8.48 -10.48
CA ASN A 74 14.30 -8.00 -9.12
C ASN A 74 14.13 -6.46 -9.05
N LEU A 75 14.12 -5.76 -10.20
CA LEU A 75 14.03 -4.31 -10.24
C LEU A 75 12.72 -3.83 -10.85
N LEU A 76 12.18 -2.73 -10.32
CA LEU A 76 11.04 -1.99 -10.84
C LEU A 76 11.37 -0.50 -10.91
N THR A 77 10.83 0.20 -11.90
CA THR A 77 10.98 1.66 -12.02
C THR A 77 9.94 2.37 -11.15
N LEU A 78 10.38 3.19 -10.20
CA LEU A 78 9.49 4.00 -9.36
C LEU A 78 9.88 5.48 -9.43
N CYS A 79 8.89 6.37 -9.40
CA CYS A 79 9.15 7.77 -9.09
C CYS A 79 9.50 7.94 -7.61
N ARG A 80 10.29 8.98 -7.28
CA ARG A 80 10.74 9.24 -5.89
C ARG A 80 9.60 9.24 -4.84
N PRO A 81 8.43 9.87 -5.07
CA PRO A 81 7.28 9.77 -4.16
C PRO A 81 6.80 8.34 -3.92
N CYS A 82 6.57 7.57 -4.99
CA CYS A 82 6.12 6.18 -4.89
C CYS A 82 7.19 5.28 -4.25
N HIS A 83 8.47 5.57 -4.45
CA HIS A 83 9.54 4.85 -3.78
C HIS A 83 9.51 5.09 -2.25
N GLY A 84 9.19 6.32 -1.83
CA GLY A 84 8.91 6.66 -0.43
C GLY A 84 7.72 5.92 0.16
N VAL A 85 6.66 5.68 -0.63
CA VAL A 85 5.54 4.82 -0.23
C VAL A 85 6.00 3.40 0.06
N ILE A 86 7.01 2.87 -0.65
CA ILE A 86 7.56 1.54 -0.39
C ILE A 86 8.45 1.54 0.86
N HIS A 87 9.27 2.58 1.04
CA HIS A 87 10.18 2.74 2.17
C HIS A 87 9.67 3.73 3.23
N GLN A 88 8.53 3.43 3.85
CA GLN A 88 7.86 4.34 4.79
C GLN A 88 8.68 4.68 6.05
N SER A 89 9.60 3.80 6.46
CA SER A 89 10.50 4.04 7.59
C SER A 89 11.75 4.83 7.20
N ASN A 90 11.94 5.14 5.92
CA ASN A 90 13.10 5.87 5.43
C ASN A 90 12.77 7.37 5.28
N GLY A 91 13.33 8.17 6.20
CA GLY A 91 13.10 9.62 6.24
C GLY A 91 13.62 10.40 5.03
N SER A 92 14.46 9.81 4.17
CA SER A 92 14.97 10.47 2.95
C SER A 92 13.90 10.74 1.87
N PHE A 93 12.67 10.27 2.11
CA PHE A 93 11.52 10.48 1.25
C PHE A 93 10.41 11.31 1.90
N ASP A 94 10.57 11.74 3.16
CA ASP A 94 9.52 12.47 3.88
C ASP A 94 9.17 13.81 3.21
N ASP A 95 10.09 14.37 2.42
CA ASP A 95 9.90 15.59 1.63
C ASP A 95 8.98 15.42 0.42
N VAL A 96 8.79 14.19 -0.09
CA VAL A 96 8.07 13.93 -1.35
C VAL A 96 7.02 12.82 -1.27
N ARG A 97 6.91 12.12 -0.14
CA ARG A 97 6.01 10.95 -0.02
C ARG A 97 4.54 11.32 -0.21
N ASP A 98 4.14 12.49 0.27
CA ASP A 98 2.76 12.96 0.22
C ASP A 98 2.31 13.29 -1.22
N ASP A 99 3.25 13.55 -2.13
CA ASP A 99 3.00 13.78 -3.56
C ASP A 99 2.70 12.49 -4.34
N ALA A 100 2.83 11.32 -3.69
CA ALA A 100 2.46 10.06 -4.30
C ALA A 100 0.92 9.98 -4.43
N PRO A 101 0.39 9.53 -5.57
CA PRO A 101 -1.04 9.23 -5.68
C PRO A 101 -1.48 8.20 -4.63
N LEU A 102 -2.68 8.40 -4.07
CA LEU A 102 -3.27 7.52 -3.05
C LEU A 102 -3.28 6.07 -3.50
N PHE A 103 -3.75 5.87 -4.72
CA PHE A 103 -3.90 4.56 -5.34
C PHE A 103 -2.72 4.24 -6.27
N PRO A 104 -2.31 2.97 -6.34
CA PRO A 104 -1.53 2.49 -7.48
C PRO A 104 -2.40 2.48 -8.75
N LYS A 105 -1.77 2.46 -9.92
CA LYS A 105 -2.45 2.17 -11.19
C LYS A 105 -3.01 0.73 -11.16
N PRO A 106 -4.11 0.44 -11.88
CA PRO A 106 -4.79 -0.85 -11.77
C PRO A 106 -3.95 -2.05 -12.22
N ASP A 107 -2.94 -1.85 -13.06
CA ASP A 107 -1.97 -2.86 -13.54
C ASP A 107 -0.61 -2.79 -12.82
N ALA A 108 -0.54 -2.12 -11.66
CA ALA A 108 0.69 -2.08 -10.88
C ALA A 108 1.10 -3.50 -10.42
N PRO A 109 2.39 -3.86 -10.47
CA PRO A 109 2.86 -5.15 -9.95
C PRO A 109 2.63 -5.30 -8.44
N ASP A 110 2.29 -6.51 -7.98
CA ASP A 110 1.97 -6.83 -6.57
C ASP A 110 2.94 -6.22 -5.53
N PRO A 111 4.29 -6.23 -5.72
CA PRO A 111 5.21 -5.66 -4.74
C PRO A 111 5.01 -4.15 -4.47
N VAL A 112 4.43 -3.43 -5.44
CA VAL A 112 4.23 -1.98 -5.39
C VAL A 112 2.76 -1.56 -5.48
N ALA A 113 1.84 -2.52 -5.68
CA ALA A 113 0.39 -2.33 -5.79
C ALA A 113 -0.29 -2.10 -4.42
N ARG A 114 0.20 -1.11 -3.68
CA ARG A 114 -0.31 -0.77 -2.34
C ARG A 114 -0.69 0.70 -2.21
N MET A 115 -1.60 0.96 -1.27
CA MET A 115 -2.01 2.31 -0.88
C MET A 115 -0.84 3.15 -0.35
N ARG A 116 -1.00 4.48 -0.35
CA ARG A 116 0.05 5.43 0.06
C ARG A 116 0.53 5.21 1.50
N GLU A 117 -0.40 5.14 2.46
CA GLU A 117 -0.11 4.76 3.85
C GLU A 117 -0.65 3.36 4.18
N PRO A 118 -0.11 2.66 5.20
CA PRO A 118 -0.67 1.38 5.64
C PRO A 118 -2.11 1.54 6.12
N ASP A 119 -2.39 2.63 6.83
CA ASP A 119 -3.73 2.92 7.35
C ASP A 119 -4.76 3.15 6.23
N ASP A 120 -4.32 3.53 5.03
CA ASP A 120 -5.22 3.68 3.89
C ASP A 120 -5.78 2.34 3.42
N GLN A 121 -5.20 1.21 3.82
CA GLN A 121 -5.75 -0.12 3.55
C GLN A 121 -6.91 -0.49 4.48
N LEU A 122 -7.15 0.31 5.52
CA LEU A 122 -8.26 0.12 6.45
C LEU A 122 -9.44 0.99 6.05
N CYS A 123 -10.61 0.38 5.91
CA CYS A 123 -11.82 1.14 5.72
C CYS A 123 -12.11 2.00 6.96
N SER A 124 -12.12 3.32 6.81
CA SER A 124 -12.38 4.30 7.87
C SER A 124 -13.77 4.16 8.48
N ARG A 125 -14.74 3.59 7.74
CA ARG A 125 -16.09 3.29 8.26
C ARG A 125 -16.15 1.98 9.04
N CYS A 126 -15.81 0.84 8.44
CA CYS A 126 -16.03 -0.47 9.07
C CYS A 126 -14.79 -1.05 9.76
N GLY A 127 -13.62 -0.42 9.62
CA GLY A 127 -12.34 -0.88 10.15
C GLY A 127 -11.81 -2.16 9.51
N THR A 128 -12.42 -2.63 8.42
CA THR A 128 -11.95 -3.84 7.73
C THR A 128 -10.82 -3.49 6.77
N GLU A 129 -9.74 -4.27 6.86
CA GLU A 129 -8.60 -4.22 5.96
C GLU A 129 -8.96 -4.76 4.57
N ARG A 130 -8.46 -4.09 3.54
CA ARG A 130 -8.54 -4.51 2.14
C ARG A 130 -7.15 -4.48 1.56
N VAL A 131 -6.62 -5.67 1.28
CA VAL A 131 -5.29 -5.83 0.68
C VAL A 131 -5.30 -5.35 -0.77
N ASP A 132 -6.35 -5.67 -1.51
CA ASP A 132 -6.52 -5.25 -2.90
C ASP A 132 -7.09 -3.81 -2.98
N PRO A 133 -6.32 -2.85 -3.51
CA PRO A 133 -6.76 -1.46 -3.69
C PRO A 133 -8.01 -1.30 -4.56
N ALA A 134 -8.33 -2.25 -5.44
CA ALA A 134 -9.54 -2.23 -6.26
C ALA A 134 -10.85 -2.33 -5.46
N ASN A 135 -10.75 -2.70 -4.18
CA ASN A 135 -11.85 -2.76 -3.23
C ASN A 135 -11.93 -1.54 -2.30
N LEU A 136 -11.15 -0.51 -2.58
CA LEU A 136 -11.06 0.73 -1.81
C LEU A 136 -11.41 1.94 -2.66
N VAL A 137 -11.92 2.96 -1.99
CA VAL A 137 -12.27 4.26 -2.53
C VAL A 137 -11.81 5.30 -1.52
N ALA A 138 -11.15 6.37 -1.96
CA ALA A 138 -10.82 7.50 -1.12
C ALA A 138 -11.84 8.62 -1.34
N TRP A 139 -12.45 9.11 -0.26
CA TRP A 139 -13.21 10.34 -0.28
C TRP A 139 -12.24 11.49 0.05
N THR A 140 -12.04 12.42 -0.90
CA THR A 140 -11.00 13.46 -0.85
C THR A 140 -11.53 14.83 -0.40
N ASP A 141 -12.81 15.14 -0.61
CA ASP A 141 -13.42 16.38 -0.12
C ASP A 141 -14.15 16.16 1.21
N VAL A 142 -13.45 15.59 2.19
CA VAL A 142 -14.03 15.30 3.50
C VAL A 142 -14.16 16.61 4.30
N PRO A 143 -15.35 16.92 4.85
CA PRO A 143 -15.52 18.08 5.72
C PRO A 143 -14.52 18.03 6.89
N ARG A 144 -13.67 19.07 6.99
CA ARG A 144 -12.60 19.15 7.98
C ARG A 144 -13.16 19.15 9.41
N ARG A 145 -12.50 18.42 10.30
CA ARG A 145 -12.55 18.64 11.75
C ARG A 145 -11.17 19.09 12.22
N GLU A 146 -11.12 20.02 13.16
CA GLU A 146 -9.91 20.65 13.73
C GLU A 146 -9.05 19.67 14.57
N THR A 147 -8.59 18.54 14.02
CA THR A 147 -7.74 17.58 14.74
C THR A 147 -6.34 17.43 14.13
N ARG A 148 -5.38 17.07 15.00
CA ARG A 148 -3.92 17.20 14.82
C ARG A 148 -3.26 16.39 13.69
N ARG A 149 -3.95 15.40 13.09
CA ARG A 149 -3.47 14.70 11.88
C ARG A 149 -4.39 15.06 10.74
N ASN A 150 -4.00 16.08 9.99
CA ASN A 150 -4.76 16.62 8.86
C ASN A 150 -4.70 15.65 7.66
N ARG A 151 -5.38 14.50 7.77
CA ARG A 151 -5.61 13.65 6.60
C ARG A 151 -6.65 14.36 5.74
N ASN A 152 -6.26 14.70 4.52
CA ASN A 152 -7.13 15.33 3.55
C ASN A 152 -8.09 14.32 2.88
N HIS A 153 -8.10 13.04 3.30
CA HIS A 153 -8.96 12.01 2.71
C HIS A 153 -9.39 10.97 3.76
N LEU A 154 -10.47 10.25 3.46
CA LEU A 154 -10.89 9.06 4.19
C LEU A 154 -11.02 7.88 3.22
N THR A 155 -10.27 6.82 3.47
CA THR A 155 -10.36 5.61 2.65
C THR A 155 -11.45 4.68 3.17
N VAL A 156 -12.33 4.21 2.29
CA VAL A 156 -13.46 3.32 2.60
C VAL A 156 -13.52 2.17 1.60
N CYS A 157 -14.07 1.01 2.01
CA CYS A 157 -14.27 -0.09 1.08
C CYS A 157 -15.48 0.16 0.16
N THR A 158 -15.52 -0.50 -1.01
CA THR A 158 -16.58 -0.35 -2.02
C THR A 158 -18.01 -0.40 -1.46
N PRO A 159 -18.37 -1.36 -0.57
CA PRO A 159 -19.69 -1.36 0.07
C PRO A 159 -19.97 -0.12 0.92
N CYS A 160 -19.00 0.32 1.72
CA CYS A 160 -19.12 1.50 2.56
C CYS A 160 -19.22 2.78 1.73
N ALA A 161 -18.47 2.88 0.62
CA ALA A 161 -18.59 3.99 -0.32
C ALA A 161 -19.99 4.08 -0.93
N GLY A 162 -20.56 2.93 -1.34
CA GLY A 162 -21.93 2.84 -1.83
C GLY A 162 -22.97 3.34 -0.84
N LEU A 163 -22.82 3.00 0.44
CA LEU A 163 -23.70 3.49 1.49
C LEU A 163 -23.52 5.01 1.72
N LEU A 164 -22.28 5.50 1.74
CA LEU A 164 -22.01 6.93 1.95
C LEU A 164 -22.56 7.80 0.81
N LEU A 165 -22.47 7.36 -0.44
CA LEU A 165 -23.01 8.07 -1.61
C LEU A 165 -24.54 8.24 -1.61
N GLU A 166 -25.23 7.41 -0.84
CA GLU A 166 -26.69 7.45 -0.71
C GLU A 166 -27.11 8.26 0.51
N GLU A 167 -26.44 8.04 1.64
CA GLU A 167 -26.87 8.57 2.93
C GLU A 167 -26.19 9.91 3.30
N HIS A 168 -25.00 10.19 2.75
CA HIS A 168 -24.22 11.36 3.10
C HIS A 168 -24.24 12.42 2.00
N ARG A 169 -24.97 13.52 2.21
CA ARG A 169 -25.11 14.61 1.23
C ARG A 169 -23.79 15.24 0.76
N GLY A 170 -22.74 15.22 1.59
CA GLY A 170 -21.41 15.72 1.24
C GLY A 170 -20.53 14.71 0.47
N CYS A 171 -20.97 13.46 0.31
CA CYS A 171 -20.24 12.46 -0.45
C CYS A 171 -20.83 12.39 -1.85
N THR A 172 -20.15 12.97 -2.83
CA THR A 172 -20.54 12.94 -4.25
C THR A 172 -19.60 12.04 -5.04
N MET A 173 -19.98 11.66 -6.27
CA MET A 173 -19.13 10.80 -7.11
C MET A 173 -17.80 11.49 -7.48
N GLU A 174 -17.83 12.81 -7.62
CA GLU A 174 -16.68 13.63 -8.01
C GLU A 174 -15.62 13.71 -6.91
N ALA A 175 -16.05 13.59 -5.65
CA ALA A 175 -15.18 13.58 -4.49
C ALA A 175 -14.58 12.18 -4.18
N LEU A 176 -14.84 11.18 -5.02
CA LEU A 176 -14.37 9.81 -4.84
C LEU A 176 -13.27 9.46 -5.83
N GLU A 177 -12.12 9.05 -5.31
CA GLU A 177 -11.00 8.52 -6.08
C GLU A 177 -10.86 7.01 -5.88
N SER A 178 -10.45 6.30 -6.93
CA SER A 178 -10.06 4.89 -6.85
C SER A 178 -9.11 4.51 -7.99
N ASN A 179 -8.46 3.34 -7.90
CA ASN A 179 -7.57 2.86 -8.95
C ASN A 179 -8.30 2.38 -10.22
N ARG A 180 -9.63 2.31 -10.21
CA ARG A 180 -10.44 1.83 -11.34
C ARG A 180 -11.61 2.78 -11.59
N ARG A 181 -12.24 2.66 -12.76
CA ARG A 181 -13.47 3.41 -13.01
C ARG A 181 -14.61 2.76 -12.21
N LEU A 182 -15.20 3.53 -11.29
CA LEU A 182 -16.35 3.15 -10.49
C LEU A 182 -17.52 4.07 -10.82
N GLY A 183 -18.69 3.49 -11.11
CA GLY A 183 -19.92 4.24 -11.33
C GLY A 183 -20.82 4.26 -10.09
N ARG A 184 -21.69 5.27 -9.98
CA ARG A 184 -22.70 5.38 -8.90
C ARG A 184 -23.55 4.11 -8.79
N SER A 185 -23.98 3.55 -9.93
CA SER A 185 -24.78 2.32 -9.95
C SER A 185 -24.01 1.10 -9.42
N GLU A 186 -22.70 1.02 -9.69
CA GLU A 186 -21.88 -0.09 -9.21
C GLU A 186 -21.70 -0.01 -7.70
N LEU A 187 -21.32 1.15 -7.18
CA LEU A 187 -21.21 1.39 -5.75
C LEU A 187 -22.54 1.15 -5.03
N GLY A 188 -23.65 1.62 -5.62
CA GLY A 188 -24.99 1.40 -5.10
C GLY A 188 -25.40 -0.07 -4.99
N ARG A 189 -24.90 -0.96 -5.86
CA ARG A 189 -25.16 -2.42 -5.76
C ARG A 189 -24.47 -3.05 -4.55
N HIS A 190 -23.33 -2.52 -4.15
CA HIS A 190 -22.55 -3.05 -3.02
C HIS A 190 -22.96 -2.49 -1.66
N LYS A 191 -23.81 -1.45 -1.60
CA LYS A 191 -24.17 -0.79 -0.33
C LYS A 191 -24.73 -1.74 0.73
N SER A 192 -25.46 -2.79 0.30
CA SER A 192 -26.05 -3.78 1.19
C SER A 192 -25.01 -4.66 1.88
N ASP A 193 -23.84 -4.81 1.26
CA ASP A 193 -22.74 -5.63 1.79
C ASP A 193 -21.96 -4.87 2.87
N ALA A 194 -22.20 -3.58 3.02
CA ALA A 194 -21.60 -2.77 4.06
C ALA A 194 -22.07 -3.29 5.44
N PRO A 195 -21.20 -3.39 6.45
CA PRO A 195 -21.63 -3.74 7.80
C PRO A 195 -22.70 -2.78 8.32
N VAL A 196 -23.66 -3.31 9.10
CA VAL A 196 -24.77 -2.55 9.67
C VAL A 196 -24.26 -1.33 10.43
N ARG A 197 -23.31 -1.55 11.34
CA ARG A 197 -22.69 -0.50 12.15
C ARG A 197 -21.30 -0.14 11.64
N PRO A 198 -20.90 1.13 11.79
CA PRO A 198 -19.50 1.51 11.64
C PRO A 198 -18.65 0.90 12.77
N SER A 199 -17.34 0.95 12.60
CA SER A 199 -16.35 0.73 13.65
C SER A 199 -16.59 1.71 14.80
N ALA A 200 -16.27 1.31 16.04
CA ALA A 200 -16.35 2.22 17.20
C ALA A 200 -15.36 3.38 17.09
N PHE A 201 -14.31 3.23 16.28
CA PHE A 201 -13.31 4.26 16.01
C PHE A 201 -13.55 4.99 14.67
N ALA A 202 -14.68 4.76 14.01
CA ALA A 202 -14.99 5.44 12.77
C ALA A 202 -15.13 6.97 12.99
N PRO A 203 -14.50 7.81 12.16
CA PRO A 203 -14.74 9.24 12.18
C PRO A 203 -16.22 9.56 11.97
N SER A 204 -16.70 10.64 12.59
CA SER A 204 -18.12 11.05 12.53
C SER A 204 -18.62 11.22 11.10
N GLN A 205 -17.75 11.63 10.17
CA GLN A 205 -18.07 11.81 8.74
C GLN A 205 -18.53 10.51 8.06
N VAL A 206 -18.08 9.36 8.57
CA VAL A 206 -18.40 8.05 7.99
C VAL A 206 -19.13 7.13 8.97
N ALA A 207 -19.51 7.63 10.15
CA ALA A 207 -20.18 6.89 11.21
C ALA A 207 -21.69 6.67 10.94
N ILE A 208 -22.04 6.28 9.72
CA ILE A 208 -23.43 6.04 9.30
C ILE A 208 -23.81 4.58 9.57
N ARG A 209 -24.92 4.38 10.27
CA ARG A 209 -25.57 3.08 10.47
C ARG A 209 -26.62 2.88 9.38
N ARG A 210 -26.66 1.68 8.79
CA ARG A 210 -27.80 1.25 7.94
C ARG A 210 -28.75 0.37 8.72
N GLU A 211 -29.94 0.15 8.19
CA GLU A 211 -30.88 -0.79 8.79
C GLU A 211 -30.47 -2.27 8.58
N PRO A 212 -30.63 -3.14 9.61
CA PRO A 212 -30.50 -4.58 9.47
C PRO A 212 -31.57 -5.20 8.56
N ARG A 213 -31.16 -5.97 7.56
CA ARG A 213 -32.06 -6.61 6.58
C ARG A 213 -32.37 -8.06 6.94
N THR A 214 -31.37 -8.80 7.42
CA THR A 214 -31.52 -10.23 7.75
C THR A 214 -31.80 -10.47 9.23
N ARG A 215 -32.36 -11.64 9.57
CA ARG A 215 -32.54 -12.07 10.98
C ARG A 215 -31.20 -12.13 11.72
N ARG A 216 -30.14 -12.58 11.05
CA ARG A 216 -28.78 -12.63 11.61
C ARG A 216 -28.26 -11.22 11.92
N GLU A 217 -28.45 -10.28 11.01
CA GLU A 217 -28.05 -8.89 11.23
C GLU A 217 -28.80 -8.27 12.41
N ARG A 218 -30.12 -8.48 12.51
CA ARG A 218 -30.92 -8.02 13.67
C ARG A 218 -30.42 -8.62 14.97
N LEU A 219 -30.22 -9.95 15.01
CA LEU A 219 -29.70 -10.63 16.20
C LEU A 219 -28.34 -10.04 16.64
N ILE A 220 -27.42 -9.80 15.71
CA ILE A 220 -26.11 -9.21 16.04
C ILE A 220 -26.29 -7.76 16.53
N ASP A 221 -27.11 -6.96 15.85
CA ASP A 221 -27.26 -5.53 16.14
C ASP A 221 -27.99 -5.26 17.47
N ASP A 222 -29.07 -6.00 17.73
CA ASP A 222 -29.95 -5.79 18.87
C ASP A 222 -29.38 -6.35 20.17
N THR A 223 -28.42 -7.29 20.09
CA THR A 223 -27.80 -7.93 21.25
C THR A 223 -26.38 -7.43 21.53
N ALA A 224 -25.79 -7.91 22.64
CA ALA A 224 -24.39 -7.64 22.96
C ALA A 224 -23.40 -8.26 21.95
N LEU A 225 -23.85 -9.16 21.07
CA LEU A 225 -23.00 -9.78 20.04
C LEU A 225 -22.35 -8.74 19.12
N ARG A 226 -22.95 -7.57 18.94
CA ARG A 226 -22.33 -6.45 18.19
C ARG A 226 -20.92 -6.09 18.68
N PHE A 227 -20.65 -6.19 19.98
CA PHE A 227 -19.33 -5.83 20.53
C PHE A 227 -18.26 -6.86 20.18
N LEU A 228 -18.66 -8.11 19.94
CA LEU A 228 -17.79 -9.20 19.51
C LEU A 228 -17.60 -9.22 17.98
N CYS A 229 -18.67 -8.97 17.23
CA CYS A 229 -18.68 -9.14 15.77
C CYS A 229 -18.25 -7.88 15.00
N ASN A 230 -18.50 -6.69 15.54
CA ASN A 230 -18.39 -5.45 14.78
C ASN A 230 -17.01 -4.77 14.91
N HIS A 231 -16.14 -5.28 15.80
CA HIS A 231 -14.90 -4.58 16.13
C HIS A 231 -13.73 -5.54 16.32
N ARG A 232 -12.78 -5.52 15.37
CA ARG A 232 -11.58 -6.37 15.41
C ARG A 232 -10.77 -6.14 16.70
N GLY A 233 -10.57 -4.87 17.09
CA GLY A 233 -9.90 -4.48 18.34
C GLY A 233 -10.59 -4.98 19.62
N VAL A 234 -11.90 -4.75 19.79
CA VAL A 234 -12.64 -5.24 20.97
C VAL A 234 -12.66 -6.77 21.02
N ARG A 235 -12.78 -7.45 19.88
CA ARG A 235 -12.67 -8.92 19.82
C ARG A 235 -11.33 -9.40 20.38
N TRP A 236 -10.23 -8.79 19.95
CA TRP A 236 -8.90 -9.14 20.47
C TRP A 236 -8.73 -8.76 21.95
N ALA A 237 -9.23 -7.59 22.38
CA ALA A 237 -9.18 -7.18 23.78
C ALA A 237 -9.94 -8.16 24.69
N ILE A 238 -11.12 -8.63 24.25
CA ILE A 238 -11.90 -9.64 24.97
C ILE A 238 -11.14 -10.98 24.99
N LEU A 239 -10.58 -11.43 23.86
CA LEU A 239 -9.80 -12.67 23.81
C LEU A 239 -8.57 -12.62 24.73
N ILE A 240 -7.86 -11.48 24.76
CA ILE A 240 -6.72 -11.26 25.64
C ILE A 240 -7.18 -11.25 27.10
N ALA A 241 -8.26 -10.55 27.45
CA ALA A 241 -8.79 -10.49 28.80
C ALA A 241 -9.24 -11.88 29.30
N VAL A 242 -9.89 -12.67 28.45
CA VAL A 242 -10.30 -14.05 28.74
C VAL A 242 -9.07 -14.95 28.91
N ALA A 243 -8.09 -14.87 28.01
CA ALA A 243 -6.86 -15.64 28.12
C ALA A 243 -6.08 -15.30 29.41
N PHE A 244 -5.99 -14.02 29.76
CA PHE A 244 -5.38 -13.55 31.00
C PHE A 244 -6.12 -14.09 32.23
N ALA A 245 -7.45 -14.01 32.27
CA ALA A 245 -8.26 -14.52 33.37
C ALA A 245 -8.10 -16.05 33.56
N LEU A 246 -8.10 -16.81 32.46
CA LEU A 246 -7.88 -18.26 32.49
C LEU A 246 -6.48 -18.63 32.97
N PHE A 247 -5.46 -17.90 32.51
CA PHE A 247 -4.08 -18.07 32.98
C PHE A 247 -3.96 -17.79 34.48
N SER A 248 -4.53 -16.68 34.97
CA SER A 248 -4.53 -16.34 36.39
C SER A 248 -5.29 -17.36 37.25
N ALA A 249 -6.42 -17.88 36.79
CA ALA A 249 -7.17 -18.92 37.49
C ALA A 249 -6.43 -20.26 37.54
N GLY A 250 -5.72 -20.63 36.47
CA GLY A 250 -4.87 -21.82 36.42
C GLY A 250 -3.66 -21.72 37.35
N MET A 251 -3.02 -20.55 37.42
CA MET A 251 -1.93 -20.27 38.36
C MET A 251 -2.37 -20.25 39.83
N ALA A 252 -3.63 -19.91 40.12
CA ALA A 252 -4.19 -19.96 41.47
C ALA A 252 -4.60 -21.39 41.91
N SER A 253 -4.57 -22.37 40.99
CA SER A 253 -4.94 -23.77 41.23
C SER A 253 -3.72 -24.70 41.34
N LEU A 254 -2.50 -24.15 41.32
CA LEU A 254 -1.20 -24.81 41.50
C LEU A 254 -0.57 -24.36 42.82
#